data_AF-A0A3D1C9L4-F1
#
_entry.id   AF-A0A3D1C9L4-F1
#
_cell.length_a   1.000
_cell.length_b   1.000
_cell.length_c   1.000
_cell.angle_alpha   90.00
_cell.angle_beta   90.00
_cell.angle_gamma   90.00
#
_symmetry.space_group_name_H-M   'P 1'
#
loop_
_entity.id
_entity.type
_entity.pdbx_description
1 polymer ?
#
loop_
_entity_poly.entity_id
_entity_poly.type
_entity_poly.pdbx_seq_one_letter_code
_entity_poly.pdbx_strand_id
1 'polypeptide(L)' 'MQNQNITLSLPKTVLRKIKLLAAKRQSSVSRLLTRAAEKMLEEETEYDAAHKRQRALLEIGFNLGFRKTASRDDLHDR' A
#
# COMPACT_ATOMS: atom_id res chain seq x y z
N MET A 1 -0.36 -0.70 23.99
CA MET A 1 0.83 -1.15 23.22
C MET A 1 2.06 -0.67 23.97
N GLN A 2 3.08 -1.51 24.13
CA GLN A 2 4.36 -1.08 24.69
C GLN A 2 5.23 -0.49 23.59
N ASN A 3 5.88 0.64 23.88
CA ASN A 3 6.79 1.29 22.93
C ASN A 3 8.23 1.00 23.36
N GLN A 4 9.07 0.61 22.41
CA GLN A 4 10.52 0.47 22.61
C GLN A 4 11.24 1.63 21.94
N ASN A 5 12.10 2.32 22.70
CA ASN A 5 12.89 3.43 22.18
C ASN A 5 14.05 2.92 21.32
N ILE A 6 14.23 3.55 20.16
CA ILE A 6 15.34 3.28 19.24
C ILE A 6 16.07 4.60 18.94
N THR A 7 17.38 4.51 18.71
CA THR A 7 18.20 5.66 18.30
C THR A 7 18.43 5.61 16.80
N LEU A 8 18.18 6.73 16.10
CA LEU A 8 18.36 6.84 14.65
C LEU A 8 19.39 7.93 14.32
N SER A 9 20.36 7.57 13.51
CA SER A 9 21.32 8.51 12.91
C SER A 9 20.77 9.03 11.59
N LEU A 10 20.43 10.31 11.53
CA LEU A 10 19.91 10.95 10.32
C LEU A 10 20.81 12.11 9.87
N PRO A 11 20.95 12.35 8.56
CA PRO A 11 21.63 13.55 8.07
C PRO A 11 21.01 14.82 8.66
N LYS A 12 21.84 15.78 9.08
CA LYS A 12 21.38 17.04 9.70
C LYS A 12 20.37 17.79 8.82
N THR A 13 20.56 17.74 7.50
CA THR A 13 19.68 18.35 6.50
C THR A 13 18.29 17.73 6.51
N VAL A 14 18.20 16.40 6.62
CA VAL A 14 16.95 15.64 6.70
C VAL A 14 16.23 15.93 8.02
N LEU A 15 16.95 15.87 9.14
CA LEU A 15 16.39 16.15 10.47
C LEU A 15 15.77 17.57 10.54
N ARG A 16 16.43 18.56 9.94
CA ARG A 16 15.90 19.93 9.85
C ARG A 16 14.57 19.99 9.10
N LYS A 17 14.46 19.32 7.95
CA LYS A 17 13.22 19.26 7.16
C LYS A 17 12.09 18.57 7.94
N ILE A 18 12.39 17.48 8.62
CA ILE A 18 11.41 16.75 9.44
C ILE A 18 10.90 17.62 10.59
N LYS A 19 11.79 18.35 11.29
CA LYS A 19 11.39 19.28 12.36
C LYS A 19 10.44 20.37 11.85
N LEU A 20 10.74 20.96 10.69
CA LEU A 20 9.88 21.97 10.07
C LEU A 20 8.50 21.38 9.72
N LEU A 21 8.47 20.17 9.16
CA LEU A 21 7.24 19.46 8.82
C LEU A 21 6.40 19.14 10.07
N ALA A 22 7.06 18.71 11.14
CA ALA A 22 6.44 18.42 12.42
C ALA A 22 5.75 19.66 13.00
N ALA A 23 6.45 20.80 13.01
CA ALA A 23 5.90 22.08 13.44
C ALA A 23 4.70 22.50 12.57
N LYS A 24 4.82 22.43 11.24
CA LYS A 24 3.74 22.75 10.30
C LYS A 24 2.48 21.90 10.53
N ARG A 25 2.66 20.64 10.96
CA ARG A 25 1.57 19.69 11.20
C ARG A 25 1.12 19.61 12.66
N GLN A 26 1.59 20.52 13.53
CA GLN A 26 1.32 20.47 14.99
C GLN A 26 1.58 19.08 15.59
N SER A 27 2.69 18.46 15.18
CA SER A 27 3.07 17.08 15.52
C SER A 27 4.51 17.03 16.03
N SER A 28 4.91 15.90 16.63
CA SER A 28 6.30 15.63 16.99
C SER A 28 7.04 14.89 15.88
N VAL A 29 8.38 14.99 15.89
CA VAL A 29 9.27 14.20 15.02
C VAL A 29 9.07 12.70 15.24
N SER A 30 8.98 12.26 16.50
CA SER A 30 8.73 10.86 16.83
C SER A 30 7.44 10.35 16.20
N ARG A 31 6.33 11.10 16.34
CA ARG A 31 5.04 10.73 15.77
C ARG A 31 5.07 10.66 14.24
N LEU A 32 5.79 11.57 13.57
CA LEU A 32 5.95 11.51 12.11
C LEU A 32 6.74 10.27 11.67
N LEU A 33 7.82 9.93 12.38
CA LEU A 33 8.62 8.76 12.07
C LEU A 33 7.86 7.46 12.35
N THR A 34 7.11 7.40 13.46
CA THR A 34 6.23 6.27 13.78
C THR A 34 5.21 6.05 12.66
N ARG A 35 4.49 7.10 12.24
CA ARG A 35 3.51 6.99 11.15
C ARG A 35 4.13 6.61 9.81
N ALA A 36 5.34 7.09 9.52
CA ALA A 36 6.05 6.69 8.30
C ALA A 36 6.39 5.19 8.33
N ALA A 37 6.84 4.67 9.48
CA ALA A 37 7.10 3.25 9.66
C ALA A 37 5.81 2.42 9.56
N GLU A 38 4.73 2.82 10.25
CA GLU A 38 3.42 2.17 10.17
C GLU A 38 2.94 2.08 8.71
N LYS A 39 3.03 3.18 7.96
CA LYS A 39 2.64 3.22 6.54
C LYS A 39 3.47 2.25 5.67
N MET A 40 4.77 2.12 5.93
CA MET A 40 5.61 1.17 5.21
C MET A 40 5.19 -0.28 5.48
N LEU A 41 4.76 -0.60 6.71
CA LEU A 41 4.25 -1.94 7.03
C LEU A 41 2.84 -2.17 6.46
N GLU A 42 1.98 -1.16 6.50
CA GLU A 42 0.65 -1.23 5.90
C GLU A 42 0.76 -1.50 4.39
N GLU A 43 1.61 -0.77 3.67
CA GLU A 43 1.82 -0.96 2.22
C GLU A 43 2.27 -2.39 1.89
N GLU A 44 3.20 -2.96 2.67
CA GLU A 44 3.66 -4.34 2.50
C GLU A 44 2.54 -5.36 2.77
N THR A 45 1.82 -5.18 3.88
CA THR A 45 0.79 -6.14 4.31
C THR A 45 -0.48 -6.08 3.48
N GLU A 46 -0.91 -4.90 3.03
CA GLU A 46 -2.06 -4.71 2.15
C GLU A 46 -1.81 -5.33 0.78
N TYR A 47 -0.62 -5.12 0.21
CA TYR A 47 -0.22 -5.75 -1.05
C TYR A 47 -0.26 -7.28 -0.93
N ASP A 48 0.37 -7.84 0.11
CA ASP A 48 0.41 -9.28 0.32
C ASP A 48 -1.00 -9.88 0.53
N ALA A 49 -1.85 -9.18 1.29
CA ALA A 49 -3.23 -9.59 1.50
C ALA A 49 -4.04 -9.55 0.20
N ALA A 50 -3.89 -8.49 -0.61
CA ALA A 50 -4.54 -8.37 -1.91
C ALA A 50 -4.05 -9.45 -2.88
N HIS A 51 -2.74 -9.70 -2.93
CA HIS A 51 -2.12 -10.73 -3.76
C HIS A 51 -2.61 -12.13 -3.38
N LYS A 52 -2.63 -12.47 -2.08
CA LYS A 52 -3.17 -13.76 -1.59
C LYS A 52 -4.65 -13.91 -1.94
N ARG A 53 -5.47 -12.87 -1.72
CA ARG A 53 -6.89 -12.87 -2.07
C ARG A 53 -7.10 -13.11 -3.56
N GLN A 54 -6.38 -12.39 -4.41
CA GLN A 54 -6.53 -12.50 -5.86
C GLN A 54 -6.07 -13.87 -6.37
N ARG A 55 -4.97 -14.41 -5.82
CA ARG A 55 -4.49 -15.75 -6.17
C ARG A 55 -5.52 -16.83 -5.82
N ALA A 56 -6.13 -16.75 -4.64
CA ALA A 56 -7.20 -17.67 -4.26
C ALA A 56 -8.42 -17.57 -5.21
N LEU A 57 -8.81 -16.36 -5.63
CA LEU A 57 -9.88 -16.17 -6.61
C LEU A 57 -9.54 -16.77 -7.98
N LEU A 58 -8.28 -16.65 -8.42
CA LEU A 58 -7.81 -17.25 -9.67
C LEU A 58 -7.77 -18.78 -9.61
N GLU A 59 -7.37 -19.36 -8.48
CA GLU A 59 -7.36 -20.82 -8.26
C GLU A 59 -8.77 -21.42 -8.22
N ILE A 60 -9.72 -20.73 -7.59
CA ILE A 60 -11.13 -21.13 -7.60
C ILE A 60 -11.71 -20.99 -9.02
N GLY A 61 -11.32 -19.93 -9.73
CA GLY A 61 -11.88 -19.56 -11.02
C GLY A 61 -13.32 -19.04 -10.90
N PHE A 62 -13.85 -18.48 -11.99
CA PHE A 62 -15.22 -18.00 -12.04
C PHE A 62 -15.98 -18.69 -13.17
N ASN A 63 -17.17 -19.22 -12.86
CA ASN A 63 -18.12 -19.59 -13.92
C ASN A 63 -18.80 -18.31 -14.43
N LEU A 64 -18.21 -17.72 -15.47
CA LEU A 64 -18.73 -16.50 -16.11
C LEU A 64 -19.87 -16.77 -17.09
N GLY A 65 -20.48 -17.96 -17.05
CA GLY A 65 -21.59 -18.33 -17.92
C GLY A 65 -21.19 -18.36 -19.40
N PHE A 66 -19.93 -18.73 -19.68
CA PHE A 66 -19.41 -18.75 -21.05
C PHE A 66 -20.36 -19.50 -21.99
N ARG A 67 -20.80 -18.79 -23.02
CA ARG A 67 -21.47 -19.33 -24.20
C ARG A 67 -20.65 -18.90 -25.40
N LYS A 68 -20.56 -19.75 -26.43
CA LYS A 68 -19.84 -19.42 -27.66
C LYS A 68 -20.40 -18.11 -28.22
N THR A 69 -19.60 -17.05 -28.18
CA THR A 69 -19.96 -15.73 -28.71
C THR A 69 -19.68 -15.67 -30.21
N ALA A 70 -20.30 -14.71 -30.91
CA ALA A 70 -19.95 -14.38 -32.29
C ALA A 70 -18.45 -14.06 -32.39
N SER A 71 -17.85 -14.27 -33.57
CA SER A 71 -16.42 -13.97 -33.75
C SER A 71 -16.16 -12.47 -33.58
N ARG A 72 -14.89 -12.11 -33.35
CA ARG A 72 -14.48 -10.70 -33.24
C ARG A 72 -14.93 -9.90 -34.48
N ASP A 73 -14.83 -10.52 -35.65
CA ASP A 73 -15.17 -9.90 -36.93
C ASP A 73 -16.70 -9.70 -37.02
N ASP A 74 -17.50 -10.68 -36.59
CA ASP A 74 -18.97 -10.57 -36.55
C ASP A 74 -19.49 -9.47 -35.59
N LEU A 75 -18.70 -9.06 -34.60
CA LEU A 75 -19.03 -8.01 -33.64
C LEU A 75 -18.59 -6.61 -34.10
N HIS A 76 -17.56 -6.53 -34.94
CA HIS A 76 -16.98 -5.27 -35.41
C HIS A 76 -17.83 -4.61 -36.51
N ASP A 77 -18.61 -5.41 -37.24
CA ASP A 77 -19.46 -4.94 -38.35
C ASP A 77 -20.86 -4.45 -37.90
N ARG A 78 -21.04 -4.14 -36.60
CA ARG A 78 -22.27 -3.59 -36.03
C ARG A 78 -22.19 -2.10 -35.72
#